data_AF-A0A9D7DD72-F1
#
_entry.id   AF-A0A9D7DD72-F1
#
_cell.length_a   1.000
_cell.length_b   1.000
_cell.length_c   1.000
_cell.angle_alpha   90.00
_cell.angle_beta   90.00
_cell.angle_gamma   90.00
#
_symmetry.space_group_name_H-M   'P 1'
#
loop_
_entity.id
_entity.type
_entity.pdbx_description
1 polymer ?
#
loop_
_entity_poly.entity_id
_entity_poly.type
_entity_poly.pdbx_seq_one_letter_code
_entity_poly.pdbx_strand_id
1 'polypeptide(L)' 'MIEPLAAAYHRHAIDTFEDCLRNNVLKMSDAIARVKPVYLDIEPGKDGWPVDLFRNLNSPADL' A
#
# COMPACT_ATOMS: atom_id res chain seq x y z
N MET A 1 -5.10 5.21 -7.92
CA MET A 1 -3.94 5.34 -7.00
C MET A 1 -4.00 4.14 -6.06
N ILE A 2 -2.87 3.57 -5.66
CA ILE A 2 -2.86 2.49 -4.66
C ILE A 2 -2.22 3.01 -3.38
N GLU A 3 -2.65 2.50 -2.24
CA GLU A 3 -2.09 2.82 -0.92
C GLU A 3 -1.46 1.56 -0.30
N PRO A 4 -0.21 1.20 -0.64
CA PRO A 4 0.43 -0.03 -0.19
C PRO A 4 0.56 -0.15 1.33
N LEU A 5 0.65 0.96 2.05
CA LEU A 5 0.83 0.96 3.50
C LEU A 5 -0.51 0.82 4.25
N ALA A 6 -1.64 0.90 3.54
CA ALA A 6 -2.99 0.67 4.05
C ALA A 6 -3.59 -0.60 3.42
N ALA A 7 -2.96 -1.75 3.69
CA ALA A 7 -3.38 -3.04 3.11
C ALA A 7 -3.17 -4.21 4.08
N ALA A 8 -3.88 -5.30 3.83
CA ALA A 8 -3.67 -6.58 4.52
C ALA A 8 -2.69 -7.44 3.70
N TYR A 9 -1.60 -7.88 4.33
CA TYR A 9 -0.60 -8.74 3.70
C TYR A 9 -0.63 -10.15 4.27
N HIS A 10 -0.58 -11.14 3.39
CA HIS A 10 -0.44 -12.53 3.78
C HIS A 10 1.05 -12.91 3.92
N ARG A 11 1.39 -13.76 4.91
CA ARG A 11 2.78 -14.19 5.16
C ARG A 11 3.49 -14.81 3.94
N HIS A 12 2.75 -15.39 3.00
CA HIS A 12 3.32 -15.98 1.78
C HIS A 12 3.93 -14.93 0.82
N ALA A 13 3.69 -13.63 1.04
CA ALA A 13 4.31 -12.58 0.24
C ALA A 13 5.77 -12.28 0.66
N ILE A 14 6.20 -12.76 1.83
CA ILE A 14 7.52 -12.44 2.41
C ILE A 14 8.64 -12.79 1.45
N ASP A 15 8.70 -14.04 0.98
CA ASP A 15 9.80 -14.51 0.11
C ASP A 15 9.93 -13.66 -1.16
N THR A 16 8.79 -13.31 -1.77
CA THR A 16 8.75 -12.44 -2.96
C THR A 16 9.24 -11.03 -2.67
N PHE A 17 8.89 -10.47 -1.51
CA PHE A 17 9.34 -9.13 -1.11
C PHE A 17 10.82 -9.12 -0.71
N GLU A 18 11.31 -10.17 -0.07
CA GLU A 18 12.75 -10.33 0.18
C GLU A 18 13.55 -10.43 -1.13
N ASP A 19 13.03 -11.14 -2.13
CA ASP A 19 13.64 -11.17 -3.46
C ASP A 19 13.68 -9.78 -4.10
N CYS A 20 12.64 -8.97 -3.92
CA CYS A 20 12.65 -7.57 -4.37
C CYS A 20 13.77 -6.78 -3.69
N LEU A 21 13.93 -6.92 -2.37
CA LEU A 21 15.00 -6.25 -1.63
C LEU A 21 16.39 -6.68 -2.12
N ARG A 22 16.62 -8.00 -2.29
CA ARG A 22 17.87 -8.55 -2.83
C ARG A 22 18.22 -8.01 -4.22
N ASN A 23 17.20 -7.70 -5.03
CA ASN A 23 17.35 -7.17 -6.38
C ASN A 23 17.17 -5.64 -6.47
N ASN A 24 17.19 -4.93 -5.34
CA ASN A 24 17.05 -3.47 -5.27
C ASN A 24 15.74 -2.91 -5.90
N VAL A 25 14.69 -3.74 -5.90
CA VAL A 25 13.33 -3.33 -6.30
C VAL A 25 12.65 -2.72 -5.09
N LEU A 26 12.86 -1.42 -4.91
CA LEU A 26 12.40 -0.69 -3.71
C LEU A 26 11.02 -0.06 -3.86
N LYS A 27 10.51 0.02 -5.10
CA LYS A 27 9.20 0.62 -5.36
C LYS A 27 8.10 -0.39 -5.05
N MET A 28 7.23 -0.07 -4.08
CA MET A 28 6.17 -0.99 -3.62
C MET A 28 5.20 -1.41 -4.72
N SER A 29 4.90 -0.54 -5.70
CA SER A 29 4.08 -0.92 -6.86
C SER A 29 4.66 -2.11 -7.63
N ASP A 30 5.98 -2.16 -7.74
CA ASP A 30 6.69 -3.16 -8.52
C ASP A 30 6.80 -4.47 -7.74
N ALA A 31 6.91 -4.39 -6.41
CA ALA A 31 6.84 -5.56 -5.53
C ALA A 31 5.43 -6.17 -5.49
N ILE A 32 4.38 -5.34 -5.38
CA ILE A 32 2.97 -5.78 -5.38
C ILE A 32 2.61 -6.46 -6.71
N ALA A 33 3.15 -5.97 -7.83
CA ALA A 33 2.94 -6.59 -9.14
C ALA A 33 3.50 -8.02 -9.26
N ARG A 34 4.40 -8.44 -8.35
CA ARG A 34 4.99 -9.80 -8.33
C ARG A 34 4.22 -10.79 -7.47
N VAL A 35 3.21 -10.32 -6.73
CA VAL A 35 2.29 -11.18 -5.98
C VAL A 35 0.90 -11.18 -6.65
N LYS A 36 -0.08 -11.83 -6.03
CA LYS A 36 -1.48 -11.85 -6.50
C LYS A 36 -2.35 -10.96 -5.60
N PRO A 37 -2.31 -9.63 -5.74
CA PRO A 37 -3.13 -8.74 -4.92
C PRO A 37 -4.59 -8.79 -5.34
N VAL A 38 -5.47 -8.47 -4.40
CA VAL A 38 -6.85 -8.06 -4.68
C VAL A 38 -6.95 -6.59 -4.34
N TYR A 39 -7.41 -5.78 -5.29
CA TYR A 39 -7.60 -4.35 -5.08
C TYR A 39 -9.01 -4.08 -4.60
N LEU A 40 -9.13 -3.21 -3.60
CA LEU A 40 -10.41 -2.70 -3.11
C LEU A 40 -10.56 -1.26 -3.60
N ASP A 41 -11.71 -0.96 -4.17
CA ASP A 41 -12.06 0.40 -4.56
C ASP A 41 -12.69 1.09 -3.34
N ILE A 42 -11.89 1.93 -2.67
CA ILE A 42 -12.30 2.66 -1.47
C ILE A 42 -12.33 4.13 -1.80
N GLU A 43 -13.50 4.74 -1.63
CA GLU A 43 -13.72 6.16 -1.79
C GLU A 43 -13.83 6.84 -0.41
N PRO A 44 -12.83 7.64 0.02
CA PRO A 44 -12.93 8.41 1.26
C PRO A 44 -14.18 9.30 1.30
N GLY A 45 -14.89 9.30 2.42
CA GLY A 45 -16.15 10.03 2.59
C GLY A 45 -17.40 9.30 2.08
N LYS A 46 -17.27 8.12 1.46
CA LYS A 46 -18.40 7.25 1.07
C LYS A 46 -18.46 5.99 1.93
N ASP A 47 -19.64 5.37 1.97
CA ASP A 47 -19.87 4.07 2.63
C ASP A 47 -19.39 4.00 4.10
N GLY A 48 -19.41 5.15 4.79
CA GLY A 48 -18.98 5.29 6.18
C GLY A 48 -17.48 5.51 6.38
N TRP A 49 -16.68 5.59 5.32
CA TRP A 49 -15.26 5.91 5.40
C TRP A 49 -15.03 7.39 5.73
N PRO A 50 -14.05 7.73 6.59
CA PRO A 50 -13.63 9.11 6.82
C PRO A 50 -13.18 9.79 5.53
N VAL A 51 -13.42 11.10 5.41
CA VAL A 51 -13.00 11.89 4.23
C VAL A 51 -11.47 12.00 4.11
N ASP A 52 -10.77 11.92 5.23
CA ASP A 52 -9.34 12.04 5.38
C ASP A 52 -8.64 10.67 5.57
N LEU A 53 -9.31 9.57 5.24
CA LEU A 53 -8.84 8.20 5.48
C LEU A 53 -7.40 7.92 5.03
N PHE A 54 -6.98 8.50 3.90
CA PHE A 54 -5.63 8.33 3.33
C PHE A 54 -4.76 9.59 3.46
N ARG A 55 -5.15 10.56 4.30
CA ARG A 55 -4.35 11.76 4.55
C ARG A 55 -3.07 11.37 5.29
N ASN A 56 -1.94 11.51 4.62
CA ASN A 56 -0.62 11.30 5.22
C ASN A 56 -0.10 12.59 5.88
N LEU A 57 0.61 12.43 7.00
CA LEU A 57 1.35 13.50 7.67
C LEU A 57 2.84 13.34 7.37
N ASN A 58 3.34 14.03 6.35
CA ASN A 58 4.72 13.85 5.86
C ASN A 58 5.59 15.10 6.07
N SER A 59 4.98 16.24 6.39
CA SER A 59 5.62 17.53 6.55
C SER A 59 5.00 18.33 7.70
N PRO A 60 5.70 19.35 8.24
CA PRO A 60 5.13 20.22 9.27
C PRO A 60 3.84 20.94 8.86
N ALA A 61 3.61 21.14 7.55
CA ALA A 61 2.41 21.78 7.04
C ALA A 61 1.17 20.86 7.07
N ASP A 62 1.36 19.56 7.32
CA ASP A 62 0.26 18.59 7.37
C ASP A 62 -0.39 18.52 8.76
N LEU A 63 0.23 19.09 9.81
CA LEU A 63 -0.30 19.19 11.17
C LEU A 63 -1.39 20.26 11.28
#